data_AF-A0A497NEZ9-F1
#
_entry.id   AF-A0A497NEZ9-F1
#
_cell.length_a   1.000
_cell.length_b   1.000
_cell.length_c   1.000
_cell.angle_alpha   90.00
_cell.angle_beta   90.00
_cell.angle_gamma   90.00
#
_symmetry.space_group_name_H-M   'P 1'
#
loop_
_entity.id
_entity.type
_entity.pdbx_description
1 polymer ?
#
loop_
_entity_poly.entity_id
_entity_poly.type
_entity_poly.pdbx_seq_one_letter_code
_entity_poly.pdbx_strand_id
1 'polypeptide(L)'
;VIISREAPAGVKVRTVDDVLADIEKVQEKIKSINEKLRRLESLKMKLSTAVYSEFHEKYTTELEKTFKLLIPLGLELEPFYRVTLEQIRGLNIQIERLTTAYQLEEIDKEDYEREVTPLKERLKELQEKLEKMEQIFAQLKMPRPAMHI
;
A
#
# COMPACT_ATOMS: atom_id res chain seq x y z
N VAL A 1 37.51 -15.19 7.38
CA VAL A 1 36.83 -15.17 6.07
C VAL A 1 35.58 -14.32 6.22
N ILE A 2 35.62 -13.08 5.71
CA ILE A 2 34.44 -12.20 5.68
C ILE A 2 33.68 -12.57 4.41
N ILE A 3 32.54 -13.23 4.54
CA ILE A 3 31.66 -13.49 3.40
C ILE A 3 30.75 -12.26 3.28
N SER A 4 31.22 -11.24 2.59
CA SER A 4 30.38 -10.16 2.10
C SER A 4 29.45 -10.75 1.03
N ARG A 5 28.17 -10.95 1.38
CA ARG A 5 27.14 -11.23 0.39
C ARG A 5 26.80 -9.91 -0.32
N GLU A 6 27.59 -9.55 -1.32
CA GLU A 6 27.12 -8.61 -2.33
C GLU A 6 26.00 -9.31 -3.11
N ALA A 7 24.77 -8.79 -2.98
CA ALA A 7 23.65 -9.25 -3.78
C ALA A 7 23.99 -9.04 -5.27
N PRO A 8 23.68 -10.01 -6.16
CA PRO A 8 24.10 -9.94 -7.56
C PRO A 8 23.53 -8.69 -8.23
N ALA A 9 24.42 -7.92 -8.89
CA ALA A 9 24.06 -6.76 -9.69
C ALA A 9 23.03 -7.18 -10.77
N GLY A 10 21.80 -6.72 -10.61
CA GLY A 10 20.68 -7.05 -11.52
C GLY A 10 19.40 -7.50 -10.82
N VAL A 11 19.44 -7.83 -9.53
CA VAL A 11 18.21 -8.03 -8.75
C VAL A 11 17.58 -6.66 -8.48
N LYS A 12 16.57 -6.28 -9.27
CA LYS A 12 15.71 -5.14 -8.89
C LYS A 12 15.08 -5.50 -7.55
N VAL A 13 15.54 -4.84 -6.49
CA VAL A 13 14.88 -4.91 -5.19
C VAL A 13 13.50 -4.32 -5.40
N ARG A 14 12.46 -5.15 -5.25
CA ARG A 14 11.08 -4.71 -5.41
C ARG A 14 10.82 -3.57 -4.43
N THR A 15 10.35 -2.45 -4.93
CA THR A 15 10.03 -1.27 -4.11
C THR A 15 8.58 -1.32 -3.67
N VAL A 16 8.24 -0.50 -2.66
CA VAL A 16 6.85 -0.32 -2.27
C VAL A 16 5.99 0.16 -3.44
N ASP A 17 6.54 1.06 -4.27
CA ASP A 17 5.82 1.61 -5.41
C ASP A 17 5.56 0.53 -6.49
N ASP A 18 6.46 -0.45 -6.65
CA ASP A 18 6.24 -1.61 -7.52
C ASP A 18 5.10 -2.51 -7.01
N VAL A 19 5.06 -2.78 -5.69
CA VAL A 19 3.99 -3.59 -5.07
C VAL A 19 2.65 -2.87 -5.21
N LEU A 20 2.60 -1.57 -4.93
CA LEU A 20 1.40 -0.74 -5.07
C LEU A 20 0.88 -0.76 -6.51
N ALA A 21 1.76 -0.58 -7.50
CA ALA A 21 1.37 -0.60 -8.91
C ALA A 21 0.79 -1.97 -9.35
N ASP A 22 1.29 -3.08 -8.83
CA ASP A 22 0.73 -4.40 -9.13
C ASP A 22 -0.63 -4.63 -8.45
N ILE A 23 -0.82 -4.09 -7.25
CA ILE A 23 -2.13 -4.11 -6.57
C ILE A 23 -3.15 -3.32 -7.37
N GLU A 24 -2.79 -2.13 -7.87
CA GLU A 24 -3.66 -1.29 -8.71
C GLU A 24 -4.12 -2.04 -9.96
N LYS A 25 -3.21 -2.71 -10.67
CA LYS A 25 -3.58 -3.53 -11.85
C LYS A 25 -4.59 -4.64 -11.52
N VAL A 26 -4.42 -5.29 -10.37
CA VAL A 26 -5.34 -6.35 -9.95
C VAL A 26 -6.70 -5.76 -9.57
N GLN A 27 -6.73 -4.60 -8.91
CA GLN A 27 -7.97 -3.86 -8.58
C GLN A 27 -8.71 -3.41 -9.85
N GLU A 28 -8.01 -2.90 -10.86
CA GLU A 28 -8.59 -2.54 -12.15
C GLU A 28 -9.24 -3.75 -12.84
N LYS A 29 -8.57 -4.91 -12.79
CA LYS A 29 -9.12 -6.15 -13.33
C LYS A 29 -10.40 -6.57 -12.59
N ILE A 30 -10.40 -6.50 -11.26
CA ILE A 30 -11.59 -6.77 -10.44
C ILE A 30 -12.74 -5.85 -10.82
N LYS A 31 -12.47 -4.55 -10.98
CA LYS A 31 -13.47 -3.56 -11.40
C LYS A 31 -14.06 -3.92 -12.77
N SER A 32 -13.22 -4.27 -13.74
CA SER A 32 -13.67 -4.69 -15.07
C SER A 32 -14.56 -5.94 -15.03
N ILE A 33 -14.21 -6.94 -14.22
CA ILE A 33 -15.01 -8.17 -14.07
C ILE A 33 -16.37 -7.84 -13.43
N ASN A 34 -16.40 -6.99 -12.40
CA ASN A 34 -17.64 -6.53 -11.78
C ASN A 34 -18.55 -5.77 -12.75
N GLU A 35 -17.98 -4.94 -13.63
CA GLU A 35 -18.74 -4.26 -14.68
C GLU A 35 -19.37 -5.26 -15.67
N LYS A 36 -18.64 -6.32 -16.03
CA LYS A 36 -19.19 -7.41 -16.87
C LYS A 36 -20.33 -8.15 -16.17
N LEU A 37 -20.18 -8.47 -14.89
CA LEU A 37 -21.24 -9.11 -14.08
C LEU A 37 -22.49 -8.20 -13.99
N ARG A 38 -22.31 -6.90 -13.73
CA ARG A 38 -23.42 -5.94 -13.69
C ARG A 38 -24.14 -5.84 -15.03
N ARG A 39 -23.39 -5.83 -16.14
CA ARG A 39 -23.97 -5.84 -17.49
C ARG A 39 -24.70 -7.15 -17.77
N LEU A 40 -24.17 -8.29 -17.34
CA LEU A 40 -24.82 -9.59 -17.48
C LEU A 40 -26.17 -9.63 -16.74
N GLU A 41 -26.24 -9.11 -15.51
CA GLU A 41 -27.50 -9.02 -14.76
C GLU A 41 -28.54 -8.17 -15.51
N SER A 42 -28.13 -7.06 -16.14
CA SER A 42 -29.04 -6.23 -16.95
C SER A 42 -29.60 -6.94 -18.18
N LEU A 43 -28.95 -8.01 -18.64
CA LEU A 43 -29.34 -8.80 -19.80
C LEU A 43 -30.13 -10.06 -19.42
N LYS A 44 -30.31 -10.35 -18.13
CA LYS A 44 -30.90 -11.60 -17.63
C LYS A 44 -32.25 -11.96 -18.26
N MET A 45 -33.13 -10.98 -18.45
CA MET A 45 -34.46 -11.19 -19.07
C MET A 45 -34.42 -11.48 -20.58
N LYS A 46 -33.27 -11.24 -21.23
CA LYS A 46 -33.06 -11.42 -22.68
C LYS A 46 -32.29 -12.70 -23.01
N LEU A 47 -31.81 -13.41 -22.00
CA LEU A 47 -30.98 -14.61 -22.13
C LEU A 47 -31.76 -15.84 -21.66
N SER A 48 -31.44 -17.00 -22.22
CA SER A 48 -31.87 -18.25 -21.63
C SER A 48 -31.13 -18.48 -20.30
N THR A 49 -31.74 -19.22 -19.38
CA THR A 49 -31.13 -19.56 -18.08
C THR A 49 -29.77 -20.22 -18.26
N ALA A 50 -29.63 -21.13 -19.23
CA ALA A 50 -28.37 -21.82 -19.50
C ALA A 50 -27.25 -20.84 -19.89
N VAL A 51 -27.53 -19.91 -20.81
CA VAL A 51 -26.55 -18.91 -21.26
C VAL A 51 -26.21 -17.94 -20.13
N TYR A 52 -27.19 -17.46 -19.38
CA TYR A 52 -26.93 -16.59 -18.24
C TYR A 52 -26.00 -17.27 -17.21
N SER A 53 -26.32 -18.51 -16.82
CA SER A 53 -25.55 -19.25 -15.81
C SER A 53 -24.10 -19.51 -16.25
N GLU A 54 -23.86 -19.88 -17.51
CA GLU A 54 -22.52 -20.10 -18.04
C GLU A 54 -21.63 -18.85 -17.89
N PHE A 55 -22.12 -17.69 -18.34
CA PHE A 55 -21.35 -16.44 -18.23
C PHE A 55 -21.23 -15.96 -16.78
N HIS A 56 -22.25 -16.16 -15.97
CA HIS A 56 -22.23 -15.79 -14.55
C HIS A 56 -21.15 -16.59 -13.82
N GLU A 57 -21.14 -17.92 -13.97
CA GLU A 57 -20.14 -18.80 -13.37
C GLU A 57 -18.73 -18.45 -13.86
N LYS A 58 -18.55 -18.22 -15.17
CA LYS A 58 -17.27 -17.80 -15.75
C LYS A 58 -16.72 -16.55 -15.08
N TYR A 59 -17.50 -15.48 -14.99
CA TYR A 59 -17.03 -14.21 -14.43
C TYR A 59 -16.87 -14.26 -12.92
N THR A 60 -17.72 -15.01 -12.20
CA THR A 60 -17.57 -15.20 -10.76
C THR A 60 -16.29 -15.97 -10.44
N THR A 61 -15.99 -17.04 -11.20
CA THR A 61 -14.74 -17.80 -11.08
C THR A 61 -13.51 -16.94 -11.41
N GLU A 62 -13.60 -16.11 -12.46
CA GLU A 62 -12.52 -15.17 -12.81
C GLU A 62 -12.29 -14.13 -11.70
N LEU A 63 -13.37 -13.63 -11.10
CA LEU A 63 -13.32 -12.70 -9.98
C LEU A 63 -12.61 -13.31 -8.77
N GLU A 64 -13.00 -14.51 -8.36
CA GLU A 64 -12.36 -15.24 -7.25
C GLU A 64 -10.87 -15.48 -7.49
N LYS A 65 -10.50 -15.92 -8.69
CA LYS A 65 -9.08 -16.10 -9.07
C LYS A 65 -8.30 -14.80 -8.98
N THR A 66 -8.92 -13.69 -9.41
CA THR A 66 -8.28 -12.38 -9.38
C THR A 66 -8.12 -11.86 -7.95
N PHE A 67 -9.11 -12.05 -7.08
CA PHE A 67 -8.98 -11.72 -5.65
C PHE A 67 -7.84 -12.50 -4.96
N LYS A 68 -7.63 -13.78 -5.31
CA LYS A 68 -6.52 -14.57 -4.75
C LYS A 68 -5.14 -14.00 -5.07
N LEU A 69 -4.99 -13.22 -6.14
CA LEU A 69 -3.73 -12.56 -6.50
C LEU A 69 -3.37 -11.43 -5.53
N LEU A 70 -4.35 -10.85 -4.83
CA LEU A 70 -4.10 -9.77 -3.87
C LEU A 70 -3.48 -10.28 -2.57
N ILE A 71 -3.66 -11.56 -2.22
CA ILE A 71 -3.15 -12.14 -0.99
C ILE A 71 -1.62 -12.03 -0.89
N PRO A 72 -0.83 -12.56 -1.85
CA PRO A 72 0.62 -12.44 -1.81
C PRO A 72 1.08 -10.98 -1.87
N LEU A 73 0.42 -10.12 -2.65
CA LEU A 73 0.76 -8.70 -2.72
C LEU A 73 0.57 -7.97 -1.39
N GLY A 74 -0.48 -8.31 -0.64
CA GLY A 74 -0.68 -7.78 0.71
C GLY A 74 0.41 -8.22 1.70
N LEU A 75 0.86 -9.48 1.63
CA LEU A 75 1.98 -9.96 2.44
C LEU A 75 3.30 -9.28 2.07
N GLU A 76 3.52 -9.00 0.78
CA GLU A 76 4.68 -8.25 0.33
C GLU A 76 4.64 -6.78 0.74
N LEU A 77 3.45 -6.21 0.97
CA LEU A 77 3.27 -4.83 1.41
C LEU A 77 3.56 -4.65 2.92
N GLU A 78 3.37 -5.70 3.73
CA GLU A 78 3.49 -5.64 5.19
C GLU A 78 4.87 -5.13 5.69
N PRO A 79 6.02 -5.61 5.18
CA PRO A 79 7.32 -5.08 5.59
C PRO A 79 7.46 -3.58 5.31
N PHE A 80 6.97 -3.11 4.16
CA PHE A 80 7.01 -1.68 3.81
C PHE A 80 6.14 -0.84 4.73
N TYR A 81 4.97 -1.36 5.13
CA TYR A 81 4.11 -0.71 6.12
C TYR A 81 4.84 -0.54 7.45
N ARG A 82 5.47 -1.60 7.96
CA ARG A 82 6.23 -1.56 9.23
C ARG A 82 7.39 -0.57 9.17
N VAL A 83 8.18 -0.61 8.10
CA VAL A 83 9.30 0.32 7.91
C VAL A 83 8.83 1.77 7.82
N THR A 84 7.75 2.03 7.08
CA THR A 84 7.17 3.37 6.92
C THR A 84 6.70 3.92 8.27
N LEU A 85 6.03 3.09 9.08
CA LEU A 85 5.55 3.48 10.41
C LEU A 85 6.70 3.81 11.37
N GLU A 86 7.78 3.02 11.36
CA GLU A 86 8.97 3.28 12.17
C GLU A 86 9.71 4.56 11.72
N GLN A 87 9.79 4.81 10.41
CA GLN A 87 10.35 6.06 9.89
C GLN A 87 9.53 7.28 10.33
N ILE A 88 8.19 7.19 10.28
CA ILE A 88 7.29 8.25 10.77
C ILE A 88 7.54 8.52 12.26
N ARG A 89 7.65 7.48 13.08
CA ARG A 89 7.95 7.62 14.51
C ARG A 89 9.29 8.31 14.75
N GLY A 90 10.33 7.88 14.04
CA GLY A 90 11.66 8.47 14.13
C GLY A 90 11.67 9.96 13.76
N LEU A 91 10.96 10.34 12.69
CA LEU A 91 10.82 11.74 12.28
C LEU A 91 10.05 12.58 13.29
N ASN A 92 8.97 12.05 13.85
CA ASN A 92 8.21 12.76 14.90
C ASN A 92 9.08 13.06 16.12
N ILE A 93 9.89 12.10 16.58
CA ILE A 93 10.83 12.32 17.70
C ILE A 93 11.86 13.39 17.36
N GLN A 94 12.39 13.41 16.13
CA GLN A 94 13.36 14.43 15.71
C GLN A 94 12.72 15.82 15.66
N ILE A 95 11.52 15.93 15.10
CA ILE A 95 10.75 17.19 15.05
C ILE A 95 10.44 17.67 16.47
N GLU A 96 10.04 16.78 17.37
CA GLU A 96 9.76 17.10 18.78
C GLU A 96 11.01 17.63 19.49
N ARG A 97 12.17 17.00 19.29
CA ARG A 97 13.44 17.47 19.84
C ARG A 97 13.81 18.87 19.35
N LEU A 98 13.74 19.11 18.04
CA LEU A 98 14.03 20.43 17.46
C LEU A 98 13.04 21.49 17.96
N THR A 99 11.75 21.14 18.04
CA THR A 99 10.72 22.03 18.58
C THR A 99 11.00 22.39 20.03
N THR A 100 11.42 21.41 20.84
CA THR A 100 11.77 21.62 22.25
C THR A 100 13.02 22.50 22.39
N ALA A 101 14.08 22.22 21.62
CA ALA A 101 15.30 23.03 21.63
C ALA A 101 15.02 24.49 21.27
N TYR A 102 14.16 24.73 20.27
CA TYR A 102 13.71 26.07 19.91
C TYR A 102 12.89 26.74 21.04
N GLN A 103 11.97 26.01 21.67
CA GLN A 103 11.16 26.52 22.79
C GLN A 103 11.98 26.83 24.04
N LEU A 104 13.10 26.13 24.24
CA LEU A 104 14.07 26.37 25.30
C LEU A 104 15.13 27.42 24.91
N GLU A 105 15.00 28.04 23.73
CA GLU A 105 15.92 29.05 23.19
C GLU A 105 17.37 28.52 23.01
N GLU A 106 17.54 27.20 22.87
CA GLU A 106 18.83 26.56 22.59
C GLU A 106 19.25 26.70 21.12
N ILE A 107 18.28 26.87 20.22
CA ILE A 107 18.48 27.18 18.81
C ILE A 107 17.60 28.38 18.42
N ASP A 108 18.07 29.16 17.45
CA ASP A 108 17.29 30.27 16.94
C ASP A 108 16.21 29.82 15.93
N LYS A 109 15.38 30.77 15.52
CA LYS A 109 14.28 30.52 14.60
C LYS A 109 14.77 30.08 13.21
N GLU A 110 15.86 30.64 12.72
CA GLU A 110 16.35 30.37 11.37
C GLU A 110 16.91 28.94 11.29
N ASP A 111 17.70 28.53 12.28
CA ASP A 111 18.20 27.16 12.42
C ASP A 111 17.06 26.16 12.61
N TYR A 112 16.07 26.47 13.46
CA TYR A 112 14.88 25.64 13.64
C TYR A 112 14.10 25.45 12.33
N GLU A 113 13.80 26.53 11.62
CA GLU A 113 13.05 26.47 10.35
C GLU A 113 13.83 25.69 9.28
N ARG A 114 15.14 25.90 9.18
CA ARG A 114 16.01 25.19 8.24
C ARG A 114 16.02 23.68 8.46
N GLU A 115 16.04 23.24 9.71
CA GLU A 115 16.12 21.82 10.06
C GLU A 115 14.74 21.13 10.09
N VAL A 116 13.70 21.80 10.60
CA VAL A 116 12.39 21.17 10.79
C VAL A 116 11.60 21.04 9.47
N THR A 117 11.79 21.96 8.53
CA THR A 117 11.06 21.99 7.26
C THR A 117 11.25 20.72 6.42
N PRO A 118 12.47 20.28 6.09
CA PRO A 118 12.66 19.05 5.31
C PRO A 118 12.16 17.80 6.05
N LEU A 119 12.21 17.77 7.39
CA LEU A 119 11.67 16.66 8.18
C LEU A 119 10.14 16.60 8.08
N LYS A 120 9.46 17.75 8.12
CA LYS A 120 8.01 17.84 7.95
C LYS A 120 7.55 17.46 6.54
N GLU A 121 8.29 17.87 5.51
CA GLU A 121 8.02 17.46 4.12
C GLU A 121 8.15 15.94 3.98
N ARG A 122 9.24 15.36 4.49
CA ARG A 122 9.43 13.92 4.45
C ARG A 122 8.38 13.15 5.25
N LEU A 123 7.99 13.67 6.41
CA LEU A 123 6.92 13.10 7.23
C LEU A 123 5.61 13.03 6.45
N LYS A 124 5.24 14.13 5.76
CA LYS A 124 4.04 14.18 4.93
C LYS A 124 4.06 13.12 3.82
N GLU A 125 5.17 12.99 3.09
CA GLU A 125 5.30 11.96 2.05
C GLU A 125 5.09 10.54 2.59
N LEU A 126 5.68 10.24 3.75
CA LEU A 126 5.54 8.92 4.38
C LEU A 126 4.11 8.68 4.87
N GLN A 127 3.43 9.70 5.40
CA GLN A 127 2.03 9.62 5.80
C GLN A 127 1.12 9.33 4.61
N GLU A 128 1.32 10.00 3.47
CA GLU A 128 0.58 9.74 2.23
C GLU A 128 0.81 8.31 1.72
N LYS A 129 2.05 7.80 1.80
CA LYS A 129 2.35 6.40 1.45
C LYS A 129 1.68 5.42 2.42
N LEU A 130 1.70 5.70 3.72
CA LEU A 130 1.06 4.86 4.73
C LEU A 130 -0.46 4.78 4.50
N GLU A 131 -1.11 5.92 4.23
CA GLU A 131 -2.54 5.98 3.96
C GLU A 131 -2.93 5.12 2.75
N LYS A 132 -2.16 5.17 1.66
CA LYS A 132 -2.37 4.30 0.50
C LYS A 132 -2.30 2.82 0.86
N MET A 133 -1.32 2.43 1.68
CA MET A 133 -1.21 1.05 2.15
C MET A 133 -2.40 0.64 3.02
N GLU A 134 -2.88 1.52 3.91
CA GLU A 134 -4.07 1.26 4.74
C GLU A 134 -5.34 1.08 3.91
N GLN A 135 -5.54 1.93 2.89
CA GLN A 135 -6.66 1.82 1.96
C GLN A 135 -6.65 0.47 1.24
N ILE A 136 -5.47 -0.01 0.84
CA ILE A 136 -5.30 -1.34 0.24
C ILE A 136 -5.66 -2.42 1.25
N PHE A 137 -5.07 -2.43 2.45
CA PHE A 137 -5.37 -3.46 3.46
C PHE A 137 -6.87 -3.53 3.80
N ALA A 138 -7.53 -2.38 3.89
CA ALA A 138 -8.98 -2.29 4.10
C ALA A 138 -9.77 -2.96 2.96
N GLN A 139 -9.38 -2.71 1.69
CA GLN A 139 -10.00 -3.35 0.53
C GLN A 139 -9.76 -4.86 0.50
N LEU A 140 -8.59 -5.31 0.95
CA LEU A 140 -8.24 -6.74 1.02
C LEU A 140 -8.91 -7.47 2.19
N LYS A 141 -9.61 -6.75 3.08
CA LYS A 141 -10.12 -7.26 4.37
C LYS A 141 -9.01 -7.97 5.19
N MET A 142 -7.75 -7.57 5.01
CA MET A 142 -6.66 -8.13 5.77
C MET A 142 -6.56 -7.43 7.13
N PRO A 143 -6.26 -8.17 8.21
CA PRO A 143 -5.95 -7.55 9.48
C PRO A 143 -4.72 -6.66 9.32
N ARG A 144 -4.78 -5.47 9.91
CA ARG A 144 -3.61 -4.58 9.95
C ARG A 144 -2.46 -5.33 10.62
N PRO A 145 -1.21 -5.25 10.09
CA PRO A 145 -0.06 -5.84 10.77
C PRO A 145 0.00 -5.32 12.21
N ALA A 146 -0.23 -6.20 13.18
CA ALA A 146 -0.09 -5.84 14.58
C ALA A 146 1.38 -5.56 14.85
N MET A 147 1.64 -4.44 15.53
CA MET A 147 2.94 -4.16 16.12
C MET A 147 3.09 -5.10 17.29
N HIS A 148 3.89 -6.16 17.15
CA HIS A 148 4.41 -6.84 18.33
C HIS A 148 5.43 -5.87 18.93
N ILE A 149 4.98 -5.19 19.99
CA ILE A 149 5.78 -4.39 20.89
C ILE A 149 6.62 -5.34 21.75
#